data_AF-A0AAW9IKK6-F1
#
_entry.id   AF-A0AAW9IKK6-F1
#
_cell.length_a   1.000
_cell.length_b   1.000
_cell.length_c   1.000
_cell.angle_alpha   90.00
_cell.angle_beta   90.00
_cell.angle_gamma   90.00
#
_symmetry.space_group_name_H-M   'P 1'
#
loop_
_entity.id
_entity.type
_entity.pdbx_description
1 polymer ?
#
loop_
_entity_poly.entity_id
_entity_poly.type
_entity_poly.pdbx_seq_one_letter_code
_entity_poly.pdbx_strand_id
1 'polypeptide(L)'
;GMCPECEGLGKKLVPNMEEIVDMNKSLNEGAILLSGFGVGSWHWKLFTESGFFDTDIKIIDYSEEELQKFLYGEAEKIKIDEVGTMNLTYEGLIVKFNRLYLKREGEISEAAKKKLSKLLIEGECPVCRGRRLHERVYKCLINGYNIADLTSMQI
;
A
#
# COMPACT_ATOMS: atom_id res chain seq x y z
N GLY A 1 6.85 25.59 9.74
CA GLY A 1 7.48 24.64 8.80
C GLY A 1 6.48 23.56 8.43
N MET A 2 6.18 23.44 7.14
CA MET A 2 5.20 22.50 6.59
C MET A 2 5.71 21.06 6.67
N CYS A 3 4.83 20.09 6.97
CA CYS A 3 5.22 18.67 6.94
C CYS A 3 5.66 18.30 5.51
N PRO A 4 6.89 17.79 5.31
CA PRO A 4 7.39 17.47 3.97
C PRO A 4 6.72 16.24 3.36
N GLU A 5 6.13 15.37 4.19
CA GLU A 5 5.50 14.13 3.74
C GLU A 5 4.05 14.27 3.27
N CYS A 6 3.35 15.32 3.72
CA CYS A 6 1.99 15.60 3.28
C CYS A 6 1.85 17.01 2.72
N GLU A 7 2.96 17.72 2.53
CA GLU A 7 3.00 19.11 2.08
C GLU A 7 2.01 20.00 2.87
N GLY A 8 1.90 19.76 4.17
CA GLY A 8 1.01 20.53 5.03
C GLY A 8 -0.48 20.26 4.82
N LEU A 9 -0.87 19.14 4.21
CA LEU A 9 -2.27 18.71 4.13
C LEU A 9 -2.74 18.02 5.41
N GLY A 10 -1.83 17.40 6.17
CA GLY A 10 -2.16 16.61 7.37
C GLY A 10 -2.70 15.22 7.07
N LYS A 11 -3.09 14.97 5.82
CA LYS A 11 -3.63 13.73 5.31
C LYS A 11 -2.75 13.19 4.20
N LYS A 12 -2.77 11.88 3.98
CA LYS A 12 -2.09 11.20 2.87
C LYS A 12 -3.04 10.16 2.28
N LEU A 13 -3.01 10.00 0.97
CA LEU A 13 -3.72 8.90 0.33
C LEU A 13 -3.02 7.60 0.70
N VAL A 14 -3.75 6.70 1.33
CA VAL A 14 -3.27 5.36 1.71
C VAL A 14 -4.06 4.30 0.95
N PRO A 15 -3.43 3.17 0.57
CA PRO A 15 -4.12 2.05 -0.04
C PRO A 15 -5.22 1.51 0.88
N ASN A 16 -6.44 1.38 0.36
CA ASN A 16 -7.54 0.76 1.08
C ASN A 16 -7.44 -0.77 0.94
N MET A 17 -7.05 -1.44 2.02
CA MET A 17 -6.82 -2.88 2.02
C MET A 17 -8.07 -3.68 1.64
N GLU A 18 -9.26 -3.26 2.10
CA GLU A 18 -10.53 -3.97 1.83
C GLU A 18 -10.92 -3.95 0.35
N GLU A 19 -10.55 -2.89 -0.36
CA GLU A 19 -10.82 -2.74 -1.81
C GLU A 19 -9.70 -3.33 -2.67
N ILE A 20 -8.56 -3.66 -2.07
CA ILE A 20 -7.38 -4.19 -2.77
C ILE A 20 -7.30 -5.71 -2.65
N VAL A 21 -7.59 -6.24 -1.45
CA VAL A 21 -7.52 -7.67 -1.13
C VAL A 21 -8.70 -8.10 -0.26
N ASP A 22 -9.37 -9.15 -0.68
CA ASP A 22 -10.37 -9.86 0.10
C ASP A 22 -9.68 -10.93 0.96
N MET A 23 -9.57 -10.64 2.25
CA MET A 23 -8.88 -11.52 3.21
C MET A 23 -9.60 -12.86 3.41
N ASN A 24 -10.90 -12.95 3.07
CA ASN A 24 -11.71 -14.14 3.29
C ASN A 24 -11.63 -15.16 2.15
N LYS A 25 -10.88 -14.84 1.09
CA LYS A 25 -10.69 -15.70 -0.09
C LYS A 25 -9.24 -16.16 -0.19
N SER A 26 -9.03 -17.26 -0.90
CA SER A 26 -7.70 -17.68 -1.33
C SER A 26 -7.23 -16.94 -2.58
N LEU A 27 -5.94 -17.07 -2.92
CA LEU A 27 -5.42 -16.53 -4.18
C LEU A 27 -6.13 -17.14 -5.40
N ASN A 28 -6.46 -18.44 -5.35
CA ASN A 28 -7.19 -19.14 -6.41
C ASN A 28 -8.67 -18.72 -6.50
N GLU A 29 -9.28 -18.30 -5.39
CA GLU A 29 -10.65 -17.75 -5.36
C GLU A 29 -10.72 -16.29 -5.81
N GLY A 30 -9.58 -15.66 -6.08
CA GLY A 30 -9.50 -14.27 -6.51
C GLY A 30 -9.51 -13.27 -5.35
N ALA A 31 -8.71 -13.54 -4.30
CA ALA A 31 -8.50 -12.61 -3.20
C ALA A 31 -8.02 -11.22 -3.66
N ILE A 32 -7.29 -11.10 -4.77
CA ILE A 32 -6.80 -9.80 -5.24
C ILE A 32 -7.86 -9.10 -6.10
N LEU A 33 -8.43 -8.01 -5.58
CA LEU A 33 -9.50 -7.25 -6.22
C LEU A 33 -8.99 -6.20 -7.22
N LEU A 34 -7.67 -6.02 -7.30
CA LEU A 34 -7.04 -5.08 -8.24
C LEU A 34 -7.24 -5.47 -9.71
N SER A 35 -7.60 -4.48 -10.52
CA SER A 35 -7.72 -4.64 -11.97
C SER A 35 -6.39 -5.09 -12.59
N GLY A 36 -6.38 -6.25 -13.25
CA GLY A 36 -5.17 -6.85 -13.85
C GLY A 36 -4.43 -7.82 -12.93
N PHE A 37 -4.91 -8.04 -11.70
CA PHE A 37 -4.36 -9.00 -10.73
C PHE A 37 -5.33 -10.16 -10.44
N GLY A 38 -6.46 -10.23 -11.14
CA GLY A 38 -7.40 -11.34 -11.01
C GLY A 38 -6.81 -12.69 -11.43
N VAL A 39 -7.51 -13.76 -11.05
CA VAL A 39 -7.12 -15.16 -11.34
C VAL A 39 -6.77 -15.36 -12.81
N GLY A 40 -5.64 -16.02 -13.07
CA GLY A 40 -5.11 -16.25 -14.42
C GLY A 40 -4.38 -15.05 -15.05
N SER A 41 -4.31 -13.90 -14.37
CA SER A 41 -3.50 -12.78 -14.87
C SER A 41 -2.00 -13.03 -14.68
N TRP A 42 -1.19 -12.30 -15.44
CA TRP A 42 0.26 -12.32 -15.29
C TRP A 42 0.72 -11.97 -13.88
N HIS A 43 0.05 -11.01 -13.22
CA HIS A 43 0.41 -10.63 -11.86
C HIS A 43 -0.01 -11.68 -10.83
N TRP A 44 -1.16 -12.31 -11.02
CA TRP A 44 -1.59 -13.43 -10.19
C TRP A 44 -0.60 -14.60 -10.27
N LYS A 45 -0.15 -14.96 -11.48
CA LYS A 45 0.88 -15.99 -11.69
C LYS A 45 2.17 -15.74 -10.91
N LEU A 46 2.59 -14.48 -10.78
CA LEU A 46 3.78 -14.13 -9.98
C LEU A 46 3.61 -14.46 -8.49
N PHE A 47 2.40 -14.39 -7.95
CA PHE A 47 2.14 -14.75 -6.55
C PHE A 47 2.00 -16.26 -6.41
N THR A 48 1.22 -16.90 -7.29
CA THR A 48 0.94 -18.34 -7.20
C THR A 48 2.13 -19.22 -7.55
N GLU A 49 2.92 -18.83 -8.54
CA GLU A 49 4.10 -19.60 -8.98
C GLU A 49 5.40 -19.14 -8.30
N SER A 50 5.33 -18.22 -7.32
CA SER A 50 6.49 -17.83 -6.52
C SER A 50 6.98 -18.93 -5.58
N GLY A 51 6.10 -19.88 -5.23
CA GLY A 51 6.37 -20.91 -4.23
C GLY A 51 6.41 -20.40 -2.79
N PHE A 52 6.04 -19.14 -2.53
CA PHE A 52 6.08 -18.55 -1.19
C PHE A 52 4.79 -18.72 -0.39
N PHE A 53 3.67 -18.98 -1.05
CA PHE A 53 2.35 -19.01 -0.43
C PHE A 53 1.56 -20.22 -0.90
N ASP A 54 0.72 -20.75 -0.01
CA ASP A 54 -0.32 -21.69 -0.39
C ASP A 54 -1.49 -20.93 -1.05
N THR A 55 -1.81 -21.30 -2.29
CA THR A 55 -2.81 -20.59 -3.10
C THR A 55 -4.25 -20.99 -2.80
N ASP A 56 -4.45 -22.06 -2.03
CA ASP A 56 -5.76 -22.63 -1.69
C ASP A 56 -6.23 -22.23 -0.29
N ILE A 57 -5.34 -21.76 0.59
CA ILE A 57 -5.72 -21.20 1.88
C ILE A 57 -6.13 -19.73 1.76
N LYS A 58 -7.00 -19.28 2.66
CA LYS A 58 -7.48 -17.89 2.68
C LYS A 58 -6.37 -16.98 3.18
N ILE A 59 -6.34 -15.73 2.70
CA ILE A 59 -5.30 -14.77 3.13
C ILE A 59 -5.38 -14.49 4.64
N ILE A 60 -6.57 -14.56 5.25
CA ILE A 60 -6.73 -14.42 6.71
C ILE A 60 -6.07 -15.56 7.51
N ASP A 61 -5.90 -16.73 6.90
CA ASP A 61 -5.31 -17.90 7.54
C ASP A 61 -3.78 -17.95 7.33
N TYR A 62 -3.21 -16.98 6.61
CA TYR A 62 -1.75 -16.86 6.45
C TYR A 62 -1.11 -16.54 7.80
N SER A 63 0.10 -17.05 8.02
CA SER A 63 0.92 -16.60 9.14
C SER A 63 1.28 -15.12 8.99
N GLU A 64 1.62 -14.46 10.11
CA GLU A 64 1.99 -13.04 10.09
C GLU A 64 3.19 -12.77 9.17
N GLU A 65 4.15 -13.69 9.11
CA GLU A 65 5.31 -13.61 8.21
C GLU A 65 4.92 -13.74 6.74
N GLU A 66 4.04 -14.69 6.40
CA GLU A 66 3.51 -14.86 5.05
C GLU A 66 2.70 -13.65 4.62
N LEU A 67 1.82 -13.14 5.49
CA LEU A 67 1.01 -11.97 5.20
C LEU A 67 1.88 -10.72 4.99
N GLN A 68 2.90 -10.52 5.83
CA GLN A 68 3.87 -9.45 5.64
C GLN A 68 4.62 -9.60 4.33
N LYS A 69 5.08 -10.81 3.97
CA LYS A 69 5.76 -11.05 2.69
C LYS A 69 4.82 -10.86 1.50
N PHE A 70 3.55 -11.22 1.63
CA PHE A 70 2.53 -11.04 0.59
C PHE A 70 2.25 -9.55 0.33
N LEU A 71 2.04 -8.76 1.39
CA LEU A 71 1.66 -7.35 1.28
C LEU A 71 2.86 -6.43 1.04
N TYR A 72 3.93 -6.61 1.82
CA TYR A 72 5.08 -5.70 1.91
C TYR A 72 6.41 -6.34 1.54
N GLY A 73 6.40 -7.57 1.02
CA GLY A 73 7.61 -8.28 0.63
C GLY A 73 8.50 -7.49 -0.30
N GLU A 74 9.81 -7.56 -0.03
CA GLU A 74 10.83 -6.90 -0.83
C GLU A 74 10.94 -7.52 -2.23
N ALA A 75 11.60 -6.79 -3.13
CA ALA A 75 11.83 -7.22 -4.49
C ALA A 75 12.79 -8.43 -4.53
N GLU A 76 12.26 -9.64 -4.71
CA GLU A 76 13.03 -10.89 -4.70
C GLU A 76 13.00 -11.55 -6.09
N LYS A 77 14.10 -12.15 -6.53
CA LYS A 77 14.14 -12.86 -7.81
C LYS A 77 13.56 -14.25 -7.66
N ILE A 78 12.48 -14.52 -8.38
CA ILE A 78 11.84 -15.83 -8.46
C ILE A 78 12.07 -16.45 -9.84
N LYS A 79 12.18 -17.77 -9.85
CA LYS A 79 12.19 -18.56 -11.09
C LYS A 79 10.85 -19.25 -11.21
N ILE A 80 10.20 -19.03 -12.35
CA ILE A 80 8.92 -19.63 -12.66
C ILE A 80 9.15 -20.61 -13.80
N ASP A 81 8.96 -21.90 -13.53
CA ASP A 81 9.27 -22.98 -14.47
C ASP A 81 8.35 -22.97 -15.70
N GLU A 82 7.07 -22.62 -15.53
CA GLU A 82 6.10 -22.59 -16.65
C GLU A 82 6.39 -21.50 -17.69
N VAL A 83 7.10 -20.42 -17.31
CA VAL A 83 7.34 -19.27 -18.20
C VAL A 83 8.72 -19.32 -18.87
N GLY A 84 9.47 -20.41 -18.67
CA GLY A 84 10.74 -20.65 -19.34
C GLY A 84 11.85 -19.71 -18.85
N THR A 85 12.57 -20.10 -17.80
CA THR A 85 13.85 -19.50 -17.37
C THR A 85 13.91 -17.96 -17.31
N MET A 86 12.78 -17.27 -17.14
CA MET A 86 12.78 -15.82 -16.93
C MET A 86 13.03 -15.54 -15.45
N ASN A 87 14.08 -14.78 -15.15
CA ASN A 87 14.30 -14.23 -13.82
C ASN A 87 13.25 -13.15 -13.57
N LEU A 88 12.16 -13.52 -12.90
CA LEU A 88 11.08 -12.59 -12.56
C LEU A 88 11.35 -12.00 -11.18
N THR A 89 10.83 -10.81 -10.94
CA THR A 89 10.94 -10.15 -9.65
C THR A 89 9.59 -10.18 -8.97
N TYR A 90 9.51 -10.96 -7.90
CA TYR A 90 8.45 -10.90 -6.93
C TYR A 90 8.54 -9.57 -6.18
N GLU A 91 7.40 -8.94 -5.91
CA GLU A 91 7.29 -7.71 -5.13
C GLU A 91 5.94 -7.77 -4.41
N GLY A 92 5.92 -7.40 -3.13
CA GLY A 92 4.70 -7.41 -2.33
C GLY A 92 3.58 -6.59 -2.97
N LEU A 93 2.33 -7.00 -2.76
CA LEU A 93 1.15 -6.43 -3.41
C LEU A 93 1.05 -4.91 -3.23
N ILE A 94 1.26 -4.43 -2.00
CA ILE A 94 1.18 -3.00 -1.66
C ILE A 94 2.39 -2.23 -2.17
N VAL A 95 3.59 -2.83 -2.11
CA VAL A 95 4.81 -2.21 -2.66
C VAL A 95 4.64 -1.98 -4.16
N LYS A 96 4.18 -3.02 -4.88
CA LYS A 96 3.90 -2.98 -6.30
C LYS A 96 2.78 -2.02 -6.65
N PHE A 97 1.69 -2.00 -5.87
CA PHE A 97 0.60 -1.03 -6.03
C PHE A 97 1.11 0.40 -5.89
N ASN A 98 1.86 0.71 -4.83
CA ASN A 98 2.44 2.03 -4.61
C ASN A 98 3.39 2.42 -5.75
N ARG A 99 4.21 1.50 -6.24
CA ARG A 99 5.13 1.74 -7.36
C ARG A 99 4.40 2.00 -8.69
N LEU A 100 3.34 1.24 -8.97
CA LEU A 100 2.57 1.36 -10.21
C LEU A 100 1.65 2.59 -10.21
N TYR A 101 1.11 2.98 -9.06
CA TYR A 101 -0.01 3.92 -9.00
C TYR A 101 0.28 5.20 -8.21
N LEU A 102 1.07 5.16 -7.13
CA LEU A 102 1.42 6.37 -6.36
C LEU A 102 2.68 7.06 -6.89
N LYS A 103 3.67 6.30 -7.37
CA LYS A 103 4.93 6.85 -7.92
C LYS A 103 4.83 7.28 -9.39
N ARG A 104 3.71 7.03 -10.08
CA ARG A 104 3.50 7.55 -11.44
C ARG A 104 3.01 8.99 -11.35
N GLU A 105 3.94 9.94 -11.36
CA GLU A 105 3.65 11.37 -11.49
C GLU A 105 3.24 11.81 -12.92
N GLY A 106 2.94 10.87 -13.83
CA GLY A 106 2.63 11.20 -15.23
C GLY A 106 1.61 10.27 -15.88
N GLU A 107 0.64 10.88 -16.56
CA GLU A 107 -0.28 10.28 -17.55
C GLU A 107 -1.07 9.05 -17.10
N ILE A 108 -1.63 9.07 -15.90
CA ILE A 108 -2.73 8.16 -15.58
C ILE A 108 -3.99 8.71 -16.27
N SER A 109 -4.62 7.91 -17.13
CA SER A 109 -5.87 8.29 -17.79
C SER A 109 -6.94 8.66 -16.75
N GLU A 110 -7.85 9.58 -17.08
CA GLU A 110 -8.92 9.99 -16.15
C GLU A 110 -9.76 8.81 -15.64
N ALA A 111 -9.94 7.79 -16.49
CA ALA A 111 -10.60 6.54 -16.10
C ALA A 111 -9.81 5.75 -15.05
N ALA A 112 -8.48 5.70 -15.18
CA ALA A 112 -7.62 5.05 -14.20
C ALA A 112 -7.52 5.86 -12.89
N LYS A 113 -7.47 7.20 -12.94
CA LYS A 113 -7.53 8.05 -11.75
C LYS A 113 -8.81 7.83 -10.95
N LYS A 114 -9.97 7.76 -11.61
CA LYS A 114 -11.27 7.53 -10.97
C LYS A 114 -11.40 6.13 -10.34
N LYS A 115 -10.71 5.13 -10.91
CA LYS A 115 -10.60 3.81 -10.27
C LYS A 115 -9.66 3.88 -9.07
N LEU A 116 -8.52 4.55 -9.22
CA LEU A 116 -7.53 4.71 -8.16
C LEU A 116 -8.09 5.43 -6.94
N SER A 117 -8.90 6.47 -7.14
CA SER A 117 -9.53 7.22 -6.06
C SER A 117 -10.51 6.40 -5.22
N LYS A 118 -10.96 5.23 -5.71
CA LYS A 118 -11.76 4.27 -4.92
C LYS A 118 -10.89 3.33 -4.11
N LEU A 119 -9.71 3.00 -4.63
CA LEU A 119 -8.72 2.12 -4.00
C LEU A 119 -7.85 2.86 -2.97
N LEU A 120 -7.92 4.18 -2.95
CA LEU A 120 -7.19 5.04 -2.04
C LEU A 120 -8.17 5.75 -1.11
N ILE A 121 -7.85 5.75 0.18
CA ILE A 121 -8.60 6.51 1.19
C ILE A 121 -7.72 7.62 1.76
N GLU A 122 -8.34 8.70 2.22
CA GLU A 122 -7.61 9.72 2.99
C GLU A 122 -7.32 9.19 4.39
N GLY A 123 -6.05 8.84 4.63
CA GLY A 123 -5.53 8.53 5.95
C GLY A 123 -4.85 9.74 6.60
N GLU A 124 -4.65 9.67 7.91
CA GLU A 124 -3.79 10.63 8.60
C GLU A 124 -2.34 10.48 8.12
N CYS A 125 -1.63 11.61 7.94
CA CYS A 125 -0.23 11.56 7.59
C CYS A 125 0.56 10.87 8.74
N PRO A 126 1.31 9.78 8.48
CA PRO A 126 2.00 9.04 9.55
C PRO A 126 3.08 9.87 10.26
N VAL A 127 3.61 10.91 9.59
CA VAL A 127 4.68 11.75 10.12
C VAL A 127 4.15 12.89 10.98
N CYS A 128 3.16 13.65 10.51
CA CYS A 128 2.60 14.76 11.29
C CYS A 128 1.36 14.38 12.12
N ARG A 129 0.79 13.18 11.92
CA ARG A 129 -0.44 12.71 12.57
C ARG A 129 -1.56 13.74 12.52
N GLY A 130 -1.86 14.24 11.31
CA GLY A 130 -2.86 15.29 11.11
C GLY A 130 -2.38 16.72 11.38
N ARG A 131 -1.25 16.94 12.08
CA ARG A 131 -0.82 18.28 12.53
C ARG A 131 -0.26 19.20 11.44
N ARG A 132 -0.06 18.71 10.21
CA ARG A 132 0.37 19.50 9.02
C ARG A 132 1.76 20.15 9.15
N LEU A 133 2.47 19.94 10.25
CA LEU A 133 3.73 20.60 10.58
C LEU A 133 4.92 19.64 10.54
N HIS A 134 6.09 20.19 10.23
CA HIS A 134 7.37 19.50 10.27
C HIS A 134 7.74 19.17 11.73
N GLU A 135 8.38 18.02 11.96
CA GLU A 135 8.81 17.54 13.28
C GLU A 135 9.61 18.59 14.10
N ARG A 136 10.56 19.29 13.45
CA ARG A 136 11.31 20.41 14.05
C ARG A 136 10.44 21.51 14.67
N VAL A 137 9.24 21.76 14.13
CA VAL A 137 8.30 22.76 14.67
C VAL A 137 7.56 22.21 15.88
N TYR A 138 7.24 20.91 15.88
CA TYR A 138 6.64 20.21 17.02
C TYR A 138 7.57 20.17 18.24
N LYS A 139 8.89 20.01 18.02
CA LYS A 139 9.88 19.98 19.11
C LYS A 139 10.11 21.34 19.79
N CYS A 140 9.65 22.43 19.19
CA CYS A 140 9.68 23.74 19.83
C CYS A 140 8.49 23.86 20.80
N LEU A 141 8.76 23.56 22.07
CA LEU A 141 7.80 23.67 23.16
C LEU A 141 7.83 25.10 23.72
N ILE A 142 6.67 25.73 23.84
CA ILE A 142 6.50 26.96 24.63
C ILE A 142 5.61 26.57 25.82
N ASN A 143 6.14 26.66 27.04
CA ASN A 143 5.47 26.19 28.26
C ASN A 143 4.97 24.73 28.20
N GLY A 144 5.72 23.85 27.54
CA GLY A 144 5.39 22.42 27.45
C GLY A 144 4.35 22.05 26.40
N TYR A 145 3.79 23.03 25.68
CA TYR A 145 2.87 22.81 24.57
C TYR A 145 3.53 23.19 23.25
N ASN A 146 3.26 22.41 22.21
CA ASN A 146 3.64 22.79 20.85
C ASN A 146 2.49 23.59 20.18
N ILE A 147 2.80 24.28 19.10
CA ILE A 147 1.83 25.14 18.40
C ILE A 147 0.61 24.39 17.85
N ALA A 148 0.76 23.09 17.52
CA ALA A 148 -0.36 22.27 17.03
C ALA A 148 -1.33 21.90 18.16
N ASP A 149 -0.82 21.69 19.36
CA ASP A 149 -1.64 21.41 20.55
C ASP A 149 -2.45 22.66 20.93
N LEU A 150 -1.83 23.85 20.88
CA LEU A 150 -2.49 25.13 21.15
C LEU A 150 -3.62 25.44 20.15
N THR A 151 -3.47 25.06 18.88
CA THR A 151 -4.52 25.26 17.86
C THR A 151 -5.60 24.17 17.86
N SER A 152 -5.39 23.05 18.56
CA SER A 152 -6.33 21.93 18.64
C SER A 152 -7.19 21.96 19.91
N MET A 153 -6.90 22.88 20.84
CA MET A 153 -7.77 23.14 21.99
C MET A 153 -9.02 23.87 21.49
N GLN A 154 -10.17 23.19 21.51
CA GLN A 154 -11.46 23.85 21.34
C GLN A 154 -11.64 24.92 22.43
N ILE A 155 -12.13 26.09 22.01
CA ILE A 155 -12.64 27.15 22.89
C ILE A 155 -14.03 26.73 23.40
#